data_AF-A0A535WD51-F1
#
_entry.id   AF-A0A535WD51-F1
#
_cell.length_a   1.000
_cell.length_b   1.000
_cell.length_c   1.000
_cell.angle_alpha   90.00
_cell.angle_beta   90.00
_cell.angle_gamma   90.00
#
_symmetry.space_group_name_H-M   'P 1'
#
loop_
_entity.id
_entity.type
_entity.pdbx_description
1 polymer ?
#
loop_
_entity_poly.entity_id
_entity_poly.type
_entity_poly.pdbx_seq_one_letter_code
_entity_poly.pdbx_strand_id
1 'polypeptide(L)'
;MAVLVIFFGVGAGLIIYITTGGGGASRTISLTVTGNSMSPDPITAKKGDHLTVNVTTDKAEEIHLHGYDIKFAGEPGKTVSHTFTADTACTCVIEIEDTSTEIGSLVVSP
;
A
#
# COMPACT_ATOMS: atom_id res chain seq x y z
N MET A 1 21.31 -2.09 -10.12
CA MET A 1 20.51 -2.82 -11.12
C MET A 1 19.06 -2.44 -10.88
N ALA A 2 18.57 -1.41 -11.59
CA ALA A 2 17.17 -1.01 -11.50
C ALA A 2 16.36 -1.86 -12.48
N VAL A 3 15.39 -2.62 -11.98
CA VAL A 3 14.46 -3.36 -12.84
C VAL A 3 13.18 -2.54 -12.89
N LEU A 4 12.93 -1.92 -14.04
CA LEU A 4 11.68 -1.25 -14.37
C LEU A 4 10.66 -2.31 -14.75
N VAL A 5 9.59 -2.45 -13.96
CA VAL A 5 8.46 -3.32 -14.31
C VAL A 5 7.29 -2.42 -14.69
N ILE A 6 6.96 -2.40 -15.98
CA ILE A 6 5.78 -1.73 -16.53
C ILE A 6 4.68 -2.78 -16.63
N PHE A 7 3.55 -2.58 -15.96
CA PHE A 7 2.36 -3.41 -16.14
C PHE A 7 1.37 -2.71 -17.07
N PHE A 8 1.17 -3.28 -18.25
CA PHE A 8 -0.04 -3.06 -19.05
C PHE A 8 -1.11 -4.03 -18.56
N GLY A 9 -2.34 -3.52 -18.45
CA GLY A 9 -3.45 -4.19 -17.79
C GLY A 9 -3.84 -5.56 -18.34
N VAL A 10 -4.71 -6.18 -17.55
CA VAL A 10 -5.38 -7.48 -17.74
C VAL A 10 -4.55 -8.68 -17.30
N GLY A 11 -4.70 -9.01 -16.02
CA GLY A 11 -4.63 -10.38 -15.52
C GLY A 11 -3.30 -11.09 -15.66
N ALA A 12 -2.28 -10.69 -14.91
CA ALA A 12 -1.21 -11.57 -14.45
C ALA A 12 -0.23 -10.82 -13.54
N GLY A 13 0.04 -11.40 -12.38
CA GLY A 13 1.41 -11.86 -12.14
C GLY A 13 2.32 -11.06 -11.22
N LEU A 14 3.22 -11.86 -10.67
CA LEU A 14 4.61 -11.58 -10.30
C LEU A 14 4.85 -11.01 -8.89
N ILE A 15 4.93 -11.93 -7.93
CA ILE A 15 5.64 -11.74 -6.67
C ILE A 15 7.14 -11.64 -7.00
N ILE A 16 7.73 -10.45 -6.89
CA ILE A 16 9.19 -10.30 -6.79
C ILE A 16 9.51 -9.84 -5.37
N TYR A 17 9.96 -10.78 -4.55
CA TYR A 17 10.56 -10.53 -3.25
C TYR A 17 12.02 -10.12 -3.47
N ILE A 18 12.37 -8.85 -3.27
CA ILE A 18 13.78 -8.45 -3.12
C ILE A 18 13.96 -7.92 -1.70
N THR A 19 14.52 -8.75 -0.83
CA THR A 19 14.90 -8.38 0.53
C THR A 19 16.34 -7.87 0.52
N THR A 20 16.55 -6.57 0.40
CA THR A 20 17.83 -5.96 0.79
C THR A 20 17.65 -5.33 2.17
N GLY A 21 18.49 -5.75 3.12
CA GLY A 21 18.46 -5.33 4.51
C GLY A 21 18.99 -3.90 4.70
N GLY A 22 18.23 -3.11 5.47
CA GLY A 22 18.46 -1.70 5.76
C GLY A 22 17.26 -0.87 5.28
N GLY A 23 16.82 0.12 6.07
CA GLY A 23 15.84 1.11 5.59
C GLY A 23 16.43 1.98 4.48
N GLY A 24 15.57 2.73 3.77
CA GLY A 24 16.02 3.56 2.63
C GLY A 24 15.84 2.89 1.27
N ALA A 25 15.22 1.70 1.21
CA ALA A 25 14.93 1.05 -0.06
C ALA A 25 13.70 1.67 -0.73
N SER A 26 13.73 1.83 -2.06
CA SER A 26 12.52 2.09 -2.83
C SER A 26 11.71 0.81 -2.96
N ARG A 27 10.45 0.81 -2.51
CA ARG A 27 9.56 -0.35 -2.57
C ARG A 27 8.23 0.05 -3.17
N THR A 28 7.67 -0.83 -4.01
CA THR A 28 6.29 -0.71 -4.46
C THR A 28 5.47 -1.79 -3.78
N ILE A 29 4.37 -1.41 -3.15
CA ILE A 29 3.42 -2.30 -2.49
C ILE A 29 2.08 -2.11 -3.17
N SER A 30 1.51 -3.18 -3.71
CA SER A 30 0.17 -3.16 -4.28
C SER A 30 -0.79 -3.90 -3.36
N LEU A 31 -1.93 -3.29 -3.06
CA LEU A 31 -3.01 -3.88 -2.28
C LEU A 31 -4.36 -3.67 -2.97
N THR A 32 -5.27 -4.60 -2.73
CA THR A 32 -6.65 -4.56 -3.22
C THR A 32 -7.58 -4.53 -2.03
N VAL A 33 -8.61 -3.69 -2.08
CA VAL A 33 -9.74 -3.66 -1.14
C VAL A 33 -10.95 -4.30 -1.82
N THR A 34 -11.59 -5.25 -1.16
CA THR A 34 -12.81 -5.90 -1.64
C THR A 34 -13.80 -6.03 -0.49
N GLY A 35 -14.98 -5.44 -0.64
CA GLY A 35 -15.98 -5.38 0.43
C GLY A 35 -15.48 -4.58 1.64
N ASN A 36 -15.05 -5.29 2.69
CA ASN A 36 -14.57 -4.74 3.95
C ASN A 36 -13.26 -5.41 4.39
N SER A 37 -12.44 -5.86 3.43
CA SER A 37 -11.13 -6.43 3.69
C SER A 37 -10.13 -5.99 2.64
N MET A 38 -8.85 -6.02 2.99
CA MET A 38 -7.77 -5.80 2.03
C MET A 38 -6.85 -7.01 1.90
N SER A 39 -6.10 -7.07 0.81
CA SER A 39 -5.03 -8.03 0.61
C SER A 39 -3.88 -7.41 -0.17
N PRO A 40 -2.62 -7.61 0.26
CA PRO A 40 -2.20 -8.30 1.48
C PRO A 40 -2.46 -7.47 2.75
N ASP A 41 -2.59 -8.13 3.90
CA ASP A 41 -2.65 -7.52 5.23
C ASP A 41 -1.88 -8.40 6.25
N PRO A 42 -0.92 -7.86 7.03
CA PRO A 42 -0.40 -6.50 6.97
C PRO A 42 0.54 -6.27 5.78
N ILE A 43 0.65 -5.02 5.35
CA ILE A 43 1.79 -4.57 4.54
C ILE A 43 2.93 -4.14 5.47
N THR A 44 4.17 -4.37 5.05
CA THR A 44 5.34 -4.13 5.92
C THR A 44 6.42 -3.30 5.21
N ALA A 45 7.11 -2.48 5.99
CA ALA A 45 8.21 -1.65 5.54
C ALA A 45 9.24 -1.44 6.67
N LYS A 46 10.38 -0.85 6.33
CA LYS A 46 11.36 -0.37 7.31
C LYS A 46 11.38 1.14 7.33
N LYS A 47 11.71 1.70 8.48
CA LYS A 47 11.87 3.15 8.63
C LYS A 47 12.90 3.67 7.62
N GLY A 48 12.52 4.72 6.91
CA GLY A 48 13.31 5.35 5.85
C GLY A 48 13.06 4.79 4.45
N ASP A 49 12.33 3.68 4.27
CA ASP A 49 11.97 3.19 2.95
C ASP A 49 11.15 4.23 2.16
N HIS A 50 11.39 4.33 0.86
CA HIS A 50 10.58 5.13 -0.06
C HIS A 50 9.49 4.24 -0.66
N LEU A 51 8.30 4.29 -0.08
CA LEU A 51 7.18 3.44 -0.45
C LEU A 51 6.34 4.09 -1.54
N THR A 52 6.05 3.34 -2.60
CA THR A 52 4.94 3.59 -3.51
C THR A 52 3.84 2.60 -3.18
N VAL A 53 2.73 3.06 -2.62
CA VAL A 53 1.57 2.22 -2.31
C VAL A 53 0.53 2.39 -3.40
N ASN A 54 0.15 1.28 -4.02
CA ASN A 54 -0.88 1.18 -5.04
C ASN A 54 -2.12 0.54 -4.42
N VAL A 55 -3.24 1.26 -4.42
CA VAL A 55 -4.52 0.80 -3.89
C VAL A 55 -5.51 0.62 -5.05
N THR A 56 -6.15 -0.54 -5.12
CA THR A 56 -7.27 -0.80 -6.04
C THR A 56 -8.49 -1.21 -5.24
N THR A 57 -9.64 -0.60 -5.50
CA THR A 57 -10.89 -0.88 -4.76
C THR A 57 -11.92 -1.54 -5.68
N ASP A 58 -12.83 -2.35 -5.12
CA ASP A 58 -13.96 -2.94 -5.85
C ASP A 58 -15.17 -2.00 -5.96
N LYS A 59 -15.20 -0.96 -5.13
CA LYS A 59 -16.23 0.09 -5.10
C LYS A 59 -15.58 1.48 -5.04
N ALA A 60 -16.37 2.53 -5.26
CA ALA A 60 -15.92 3.90 -5.02
C ALA A 60 -15.92 4.16 -3.52
N GLU A 61 -14.75 4.45 -2.95
CA GLU A 61 -14.56 4.67 -1.50
C GLU A 61 -13.22 5.37 -1.24
N GLU A 62 -13.10 6.04 -0.10
CA GLU A 62 -11.82 6.58 0.37
C GLU A 62 -11.14 5.58 1.31
N ILE A 63 -9.90 5.21 0.99
CA ILE A 63 -9.04 4.42 1.88
C ILE A 63 -8.08 5.37 2.59
N HIS A 64 -8.02 5.27 3.91
CA HIS A 64 -7.19 6.15 4.73
C HIS A 64 -6.11 5.34 5.44
N LEU A 65 -4.85 5.68 5.18
CA LEU A 65 -3.69 5.23 5.96
C LEU A 65 -3.45 6.21 7.11
N HIS A 66 -3.80 5.78 8.31
CA HIS A 66 -3.49 6.49 9.55
C HIS A 66 -1.99 6.59 9.78
N GLY A 67 -1.59 7.51 10.66
CA GLY A 67 -0.19 7.76 11.01
C GLY A 67 0.59 8.56 9.96
N TYR A 68 0.26 8.41 8.67
CA TYR A 68 0.79 9.24 7.59
C TYR A 68 -0.24 10.25 7.02
N ASP A 69 -1.53 10.14 7.41
CA ASP A 69 -2.62 11.00 6.93
C ASP A 69 -2.74 11.01 5.39
N ILE A 70 -2.63 9.82 4.80
CA ILE A 70 -2.70 9.62 3.34
C ILE A 70 -4.05 9.01 2.98
N LYS A 71 -4.76 9.68 2.07
CA LYS A 71 -6.06 9.28 1.55
C LYS A 71 -5.93 8.84 0.09
N PHE A 72 -6.57 7.72 -0.25
CA PHE A 72 -6.67 7.18 -1.60
C PHE A 72 -8.14 7.25 -2.05
N ALA A 73 -8.45 8.11 -3.01
CA ALA A 73 -9.77 8.21 -3.60
C ALA A 73 -10.01 7.06 -4.59
N GLY A 74 -10.46 5.91 -4.09
CA GLY A 74 -10.68 4.70 -4.85
C GLY A 74 -11.82 4.81 -5.85
N GLU A 75 -11.61 4.28 -7.04
CA GLU A 75 -12.65 4.05 -8.04
C GLU A 75 -12.64 2.55 -8.43
N PRO A 76 -13.82 1.94 -8.70
CA PRO A 76 -13.92 0.51 -8.98
C PRO A 76 -12.95 0.05 -10.09
N GLY A 77 -12.03 -0.84 -9.74
CA GLY A 77 -11.07 -1.45 -10.66
C GLY A 77 -9.95 -0.53 -11.14
N LYS A 78 -9.85 0.71 -10.62
CA LYS A 78 -8.75 1.62 -10.92
C LYS A 78 -7.74 1.65 -9.78
N THR A 79 -6.46 1.72 -10.14
CA THR A 79 -5.37 1.84 -9.18
C THR A 79 -5.06 3.30 -8.90
N VAL A 80 -5.02 3.66 -7.62
CA VAL A 80 -4.52 4.94 -7.11
C VAL A 80 -3.16 4.70 -6.46
N SER A 81 -2.19 5.53 -6.77
CA SER A 81 -0.82 5.40 -6.26
C SER A 81 -0.43 6.61 -5.42
N HIS A 82 0.25 6.37 -4.31
CA HIS A 82 0.88 7.42 -3.51
C HIS A 82 2.30 7.02 -3.12
N THR A 83 3.26 7.94 -3.27
CA THR A 83 4.66 7.70 -2.91
C THR A 83 5.05 8.59 -1.73
N PHE A 84 5.59 7.98 -0.68
CA PHE A 84 6.02 8.66 0.54
C PHE A 84 7.23 7.96 1.17
N THR A 85 7.90 8.64 2.11
CA THR A 85 8.96 8.02 2.92
C THR A 85 8.33 7.49 4.21
N ALA A 86 8.57 6.22 4.51
CA ALA A 86 8.14 5.61 5.77
C ALA A 86 9.06 6.06 6.92
N ASP A 87 9.03 7.34 7.29
CA ASP A 87 9.96 7.95 8.26
C ASP A 87 9.61 7.68 9.73
N THR A 88 8.44 7.11 9.99
CA THR A 88 7.88 6.90 11.32
C THR A 88 7.57 5.41 11.52
N ALA A 89 8.21 4.81 12.54
CA ALA A 89 7.92 3.43 12.93
C ALA A 89 6.51 3.36 13.55
N CYS A 90 5.67 2.44 13.10
CA CYS A 90 4.29 2.31 13.54
C CYS A 90 3.69 0.95 13.22
N THR A 91 2.55 0.66 13.85
CA THR A 91 1.50 -0.20 13.29
C THR A 91 0.34 0.72 12.94
N CYS A 92 0.40 1.29 11.74
CA CYS A 92 -0.53 2.29 11.25
C CYS A 92 -1.77 1.61 10.67
N VAL A 93 -2.96 1.98 11.15
CA VAL A 93 -4.24 1.42 10.68
C VAL A 93 -4.55 1.88 9.26
N ILE A 94 -5.12 0.99 8.46
CA ILE A 94 -5.71 1.30 7.16
C ILE A 94 -7.22 1.05 7.27
N GLU A 95 -8.03 2.03 6.92
CA GLU A 95 -9.49 1.94 7.01
C GLU A 95 -10.19 2.42 5.75
N ILE A 96 -11.48 2.07 5.65
CA ILE A 96 -12.44 2.75 4.79
C ILE A 96 -12.96 3.96 5.57
N GLU A 97 -12.66 5.18 5.10
CA GLU A 97 -12.95 6.44 5.82
C GLU A 97 -14.45 6.57 6.12
N ASP A 98 -15.30 6.41 5.10
CA ASP A 98 -16.73 6.67 5.19
C ASP A 98 -17.44 5.82 6.25
N THR A 99 -16.90 4.64 6.55
CA THR A 99 -17.48 3.68 7.50
C THR A 99 -16.62 3.45 8.73
N SER A 100 -15.46 4.12 8.83
CA SER A 100 -14.42 3.89 9.85
C SER A 100 -14.11 2.40 10.05
N THR A 101 -14.14 1.64 8.96
CA THR A 101 -13.94 0.19 9.02
C THR A 101 -12.47 -0.10 8.81
N GLU A 102 -11.79 -0.54 9.87
CA GLU A 102 -10.41 -1.01 9.80
C GLU A 102 -10.33 -2.27 8.92
N ILE A 103 -9.50 -2.22 7.89
CA ILE A 103 -9.36 -3.30 6.90
C ILE A 103 -7.96 -3.91 6.88
N GLY A 104 -6.98 -3.27 7.52
CA GLY A 104 -5.63 -3.79 7.66
C GLY A 104 -4.66 -2.79 8.28
N SER A 105 -3.37 -3.03 8.12
CA SER A 105 -2.32 -2.15 8.65
C SER A 105 -1.05 -2.08 7.82
N LEU A 106 -0.35 -0.94 7.95
CA LEU A 106 1.06 -0.78 7.59
C LEU A 106 1.94 -0.89 8.83
N VAL A 107 2.79 -1.91 8.86
CA VAL A 107 3.81 -2.08 9.90
C VAL A 107 5.15 -1.56 9.42
N VAL A 108 5.61 -0.47 10.01
CA VAL A 108 6.94 0.11 9.76
C VAL A 108 7.86 -0.24 10.94
N SER A 109 8.83 -1.13 10.71
CA SER A 109 9.85 -1.44 11.72
C SER A 109 10.89 -0.33 11.82
N PRO A 110 11.54 -0.15 12.97
CA PRO A 110 12.74 0.69 13.08
C PRO A 110 13.85 0.33 12.09
#